data_AF-A0A554I9X7-F1
#
_entry.id   AF-A0A554I9X7-F1
#
_cell.length_a   1.000
_cell.length_b   1.000
_cell.length_c   1.000
_cell.angle_alpha   90.00
_cell.angle_beta   90.00
_cell.angle_gamma   90.00
#
_symmetry.space_group_name_H-M   'P 1'
#
loop_
_entity.id
_entity.type
_entity.pdbx_description
1 polymer ?
#
loop_
_entity_poly.entity_id
_entity_poly.type
_entity_poly.pdbx_seq_one_letter_code
_entity_poly.pdbx_strand_id
1 'polypeptide(L)'
;MIGIWGMLHFVLFFLMLGAVFQIKKEWLNLLKISVGVSSLVALLAIIQKFTSLGLLIPQTERVFGTIGNAGFLGTYLIFNIFFAAYLLFEAILSRRKILFAVCPAPSLLWCGVYCALLIVNCLALFFTGTRGAILGLLAGIIVFLLLWATKNFYFLWKSEKNLTSQPPFKRGARGVKIPAIILLTIIVFIGLLFLARDSAFVKNNSVLSRLTAFSLSDTTTQNRLLLWGGAWQAWQEKPILGWGPENFEIAANKYFDSRLAPYEAWYDRAHNFIFDYGVWRAI
;
A
#
# COMPACT_ATOMS: atom_id res chain seq x y z
N MET A 1 -9.56 5.75 17.94
CA MET A 1 -9.47 4.31 17.61
C MET A 1 -10.58 3.96 16.63
N ILE A 2 -10.49 2.85 15.88
CA ILE A 2 -11.60 2.38 15.05
C ILE A 2 -12.34 1.34 15.88
N GLY A 3 -13.15 1.81 16.84
CA GLY A 3 -14.05 0.94 17.60
C GLY A 3 -15.15 0.34 16.72
N ILE A 4 -16.09 -0.37 17.35
CA ILE A 4 -17.16 -1.07 16.64
C ILE A 4 -17.99 -0.12 15.76
N TRP A 5 -18.22 1.11 16.23
CA TRP A 5 -18.90 2.17 15.48
C TRP A 5 -18.12 2.62 14.25
N GLY A 6 -16.80 2.71 14.35
CA GLY A 6 -15.94 3.02 13.21
C GLY A 6 -15.99 1.92 12.16
N MET A 7 -15.97 0.65 12.57
CA MET A 7 -16.13 -0.48 11.64
C MET A 7 -17.50 -0.47 10.97
N LEU A 8 -18.57 -0.30 11.74
CA LEU A 8 -19.93 -0.22 11.22
C LEU A 8 -20.07 0.93 10.23
N HIS A 9 -19.48 2.09 10.53
CA HIS A 9 -19.42 3.22 9.60
C HIS A 9 -18.75 2.82 8.27
N PHE A 10 -17.60 2.15 8.30
CA PHE A 10 -16.92 1.72 7.07
C PHE A 10 -17.70 0.64 6.30
N VAL A 11 -18.37 -0.28 6.98
CA VAL A 11 -19.24 -1.29 6.34
C VAL A 11 -20.42 -0.60 5.65
N LEU A 12 -21.12 0.30 6.34
CA LEU A 12 -22.23 1.06 5.77
C LEU A 12 -21.76 1.94 4.60
N PHE A 13 -20.60 2.58 4.73
CA PHE A 13 -19.99 3.36 3.66
C PHE A 13 -19.66 2.49 2.44
N PHE A 14 -19.11 1.30 2.64
CA PHE A 14 -18.84 0.36 1.55
C PHE A 14 -20.13 -0.08 0.83
N LEU A 15 -21.19 -0.41 1.59
CA LEU A 15 -22.50 -0.76 1.02
C LEU A 15 -23.10 0.42 0.24
N MET A 16 -22.97 1.65 0.75
CA MET A 16 -23.42 2.85 0.06
C MET A 16 -22.67 3.07 -1.25
N LEU A 17 -21.34 2.91 -1.27
CA LEU A 17 -20.56 3.00 -2.51
C LEU A 17 -21.04 1.97 -3.54
N GLY A 18 -21.25 0.72 -3.12
CA GLY A 18 -21.79 -0.34 -3.98
C GLY A 18 -23.22 -0.09 -4.47
N ALA A 19 -24.02 0.66 -3.71
CA ALA A 19 -25.39 1.04 -4.07
C ALA A 19 -25.46 2.26 -5.00
N VAL A 20 -24.57 3.24 -4.82
CA VAL A 20 -24.55 4.48 -5.62
C VAL A 20 -23.85 4.30 -6.95
N PHE A 21 -22.71 3.61 -6.97
CA PHE A 21 -21.91 3.40 -8.16
C PHE A 21 -22.25 2.06 -8.79
N GLN A 22 -23.20 2.05 -9.72
CA GLN A 22 -23.68 0.82 -10.37
C GLN A 22 -23.00 0.57 -11.71
N ILE A 23 -22.48 1.62 -12.35
CA ILE A 23 -21.95 1.52 -13.72
C ILE A 23 -20.42 1.67 -13.69
N LYS A 24 -19.72 0.88 -14.50
CA LYS A 24 -18.24 0.92 -14.64
C LYS A 24 -17.72 2.35 -14.86
N LYS A 25 -18.43 3.17 -15.64
CA LYS A 25 -18.06 4.56 -15.93
C LYS A 25 -17.99 5.41 -14.66
N GLU A 26 -18.91 5.20 -13.73
CA GLU A 26 -19.00 5.99 -12.49
C GLU A 26 -17.86 5.62 -11.54
N TRP A 27 -17.57 4.33 -11.40
CA TRP A 27 -16.37 3.85 -10.70
C TRP A 27 -15.09 4.44 -11.28
N LEU A 28 -14.94 4.44 -12.61
CA LEU A 28 -13.77 5.06 -13.26
C LEU A 28 -13.68 6.56 -12.98
N ASN A 29 -14.81 7.27 -12.88
CA ASN A 29 -14.81 8.69 -12.54
C ASN A 29 -14.42 8.92 -11.08
N LEU A 30 -14.92 8.09 -10.15
CA LEU A 30 -14.53 8.14 -8.74
C LEU A 30 -13.00 7.94 -8.60
N LEU A 31 -12.43 6.95 -9.30
CA LEU A 31 -10.99 6.72 -9.29
C LEU A 31 -10.20 7.90 -9.88
N LYS A 32 -10.68 8.51 -10.97
CA LYS A 32 -10.03 9.71 -11.55
C LYS A 32 -10.03 10.87 -10.56
N ILE A 33 -11.14 11.10 -9.86
CA ILE A 33 -11.23 12.14 -8.84
C ILE A 33 -10.26 11.85 -7.71
N SER A 34 -10.25 10.62 -7.19
CA SER A 34 -9.34 10.19 -6.13
C SER A 34 -7.87 10.42 -6.51
N VAL A 35 -7.45 9.93 -7.69
CA VAL A 35 -6.07 10.09 -8.18
C VAL A 35 -5.74 11.55 -8.48
N GLY A 36 -6.71 12.33 -9.00
CA GLY A 36 -6.52 13.76 -9.24
C GLY A 36 -6.24 14.51 -7.94
N VAL A 37 -7.08 14.30 -6.92
CA VAL A 37 -6.90 14.89 -5.59
C VAL A 37 -5.61 14.39 -4.94
N SER A 38 -5.31 13.10 -5.02
CA SER A 38 -4.07 12.54 -4.46
C SER A 38 -2.83 13.13 -5.12
N SER A 39 -2.88 13.38 -6.43
CA SER A 39 -1.76 13.96 -7.17
C SER A 39 -1.53 15.41 -6.77
N LEU A 40 -2.58 16.18 -6.48
CA LEU A 40 -2.43 17.52 -5.91
C LEU A 40 -1.76 17.48 -4.53
N VAL A 41 -2.22 16.57 -3.65
CA VAL A 41 -1.61 16.36 -2.32
C VAL A 41 -0.15 15.90 -2.46
N ALA A 42 0.14 15.00 -3.40
CA ALA A 42 1.48 14.50 -3.69
C ALA A 42 2.40 15.60 -4.21
N LEU A 43 1.92 16.47 -5.11
CA LEU A 43 2.69 17.64 -5.58
C LEU A 43 3.04 18.58 -4.43
N LEU A 44 2.07 18.89 -3.55
CA LEU A 44 2.34 19.71 -2.37
C LEU A 44 3.37 19.05 -1.45
N ALA A 45 3.29 17.74 -1.24
CA ALA A 45 4.28 17.00 -0.46
C ALA A 45 5.67 16.99 -1.11
N ILE A 46 5.76 16.91 -2.44
CA ILE A 46 7.04 17.02 -3.16
C ILE A 46 7.61 18.43 -3.00
N ILE A 47 6.79 19.47 -3.15
CA ILE A 47 7.23 20.86 -2.98
C ILE A 47 7.71 21.09 -1.54
N GLN A 48 7.00 20.55 -0.54
CA GLN A 48 7.40 20.58 0.88
C GLN A 48 8.82 20.06 1.12
N LYS A 49 9.32 19.10 0.32
CA LYS A 49 10.69 18.60 0.45
C LYS A 49 11.73 19.70 0.23
N PHE A 50 11.46 20.62 -0.70
CA PHE A 50 12.41 21.62 -1.17
C PHE A 50 12.19 23.01 -0.58
N THR A 51 10.95 23.33 -0.19
CA THR A 51 10.61 24.65 0.36
C THR A 51 9.54 24.56 1.43
N SER A 52 9.53 25.55 2.33
CA SER A 52 8.49 25.68 3.34
C SER A 52 7.24 26.29 2.71
N LEU A 53 6.11 25.61 2.81
CA LEU A 53 4.81 26.09 2.33
C LEU A 53 4.01 26.73 3.47
N GLY A 54 4.64 27.70 4.14
CA GLY A 54 4.09 28.39 5.31
C GLY A 54 4.26 27.60 6.62
N LEU A 55 3.57 28.07 7.67
CA LEU A 55 3.69 27.53 9.03
C LEU A 55 3.07 26.13 9.18
N LEU A 56 2.06 25.81 8.37
CA LEU A 56 1.32 24.54 8.44
C LEU A 56 2.01 23.39 7.70
N ILE A 57 2.86 23.71 6.71
CA ILE A 57 3.58 22.72 5.91
C ILE A 57 5.08 23.13 5.85
N PRO A 58 5.80 23.00 6.98
CA PRO A 58 7.21 23.30 7.04
C PRO A 58 8.04 22.35 6.18
N GLN A 59 9.19 22.85 5.71
CA GLN A 59 10.18 22.02 5.03
C GLN A 59 10.69 20.95 5.99
N THR A 60 10.61 19.69 5.56
CA THR A 60 11.04 18.56 6.36
C THR A 60 11.72 17.51 5.49
N GLU A 61 12.66 16.79 6.08
CA GLU A 61 13.30 15.66 5.40
C GLU A 61 12.30 14.56 5.00
N ARG A 62 11.27 14.37 5.85
CA ARG A 62 10.22 13.38 5.71
C ARG A 62 8.88 14.07 5.47
N VAL A 63 8.43 14.07 4.22
CA VAL A 63 7.25 14.83 3.82
C VAL A 63 5.96 14.21 4.35
N PHE A 64 5.01 15.08 4.75
CA PHE A 64 3.71 14.68 5.27
C PHE A 64 2.53 15.39 4.58
N GLY A 65 2.82 16.38 3.73
CA GLY A 65 1.84 17.13 2.94
C GLY A 65 0.76 17.78 3.80
N THR A 66 -0.44 17.91 3.23
CA THR A 66 -1.62 18.42 3.95
C THR A 66 -2.20 17.42 4.96
N ILE A 67 -1.74 16.18 4.96
CA ILE A 67 -2.24 15.11 5.85
C ILE A 67 -1.65 15.21 7.26
N GLY A 68 -0.50 15.87 7.43
CA GLY A 68 0.12 16.08 8.75
C GLY A 68 0.92 14.89 9.29
N ASN A 69 0.82 13.70 8.67
CA ASN A 69 1.61 12.53 9.04
C ASN A 69 2.15 11.77 7.82
N ALA A 70 3.46 11.59 7.74
CA ALA A 70 4.12 10.91 6.63
C ALA A 70 3.73 9.42 6.49
N GLY A 71 3.34 8.77 7.60
CA GLY A 71 2.80 7.41 7.59
C GLY A 71 1.43 7.35 6.93
N PHE A 72 0.51 8.22 7.36
CA PHE A 72 -0.83 8.32 6.76
C PHE A 72 -0.79 8.76 5.31
N LEU A 73 0.05 9.74 4.97
CA LEU A 73 0.29 10.13 3.57
C LEU A 73 0.81 8.93 2.76
N GLY A 74 1.77 8.17 3.28
CA GLY A 74 2.27 6.96 2.63
C GLY A 74 1.15 5.96 2.33
N THR A 75 0.33 5.60 3.33
CA THR A 75 -0.80 4.67 3.14
C THR A 75 -1.83 5.21 2.14
N TYR A 76 -2.17 6.49 2.19
CA TYR A 76 -3.07 7.14 1.25
C TYR A 76 -2.55 7.08 -0.20
N LEU A 77 -1.25 7.30 -0.40
CA LEU A 77 -0.63 7.27 -1.73
C LEU A 77 -0.60 5.86 -2.34
N ILE A 78 -0.39 4.81 -1.55
CA ILE A 78 -0.37 3.42 -2.07
C ILE A 78 -1.65 3.10 -2.84
N PHE A 79 -2.82 3.40 -2.26
CA PHE A 79 -4.11 3.13 -2.92
C PHE A 79 -4.23 3.91 -4.24
N ASN A 80 -3.84 5.18 -4.23
CA ASN A 80 -3.90 6.01 -5.43
C ASN A 80 -2.87 5.63 -6.49
N ILE A 81 -1.72 5.06 -6.12
CA ILE A 81 -0.76 4.47 -7.07
C ILE A 81 -1.41 3.28 -7.79
N PHE A 82 -2.10 2.38 -7.07
CA PHE A 82 -2.84 1.28 -7.70
C PHE A 82 -4.00 1.77 -8.57
N PHE A 83 -4.74 2.80 -8.14
CA PHE A 83 -5.81 3.40 -8.94
C PHE A 83 -5.28 4.07 -10.21
N ALA A 84 -4.18 4.81 -10.12
CA ALA A 84 -3.53 5.43 -11.28
C ALA A 84 -3.02 4.37 -12.26
N ALA A 85 -2.40 3.29 -11.75
CA ALA A 85 -1.96 2.16 -12.56
C ALA A 85 -3.15 1.46 -13.24
N TYR A 86 -4.27 1.28 -12.55
CA TYR A 86 -5.50 0.72 -13.13
C TYR A 86 -6.08 1.61 -14.23
N LEU A 87 -6.16 2.94 -14.02
CA LEU A 87 -6.62 3.89 -15.02
C LEU A 87 -5.71 3.91 -16.26
N LEU A 88 -4.39 3.85 -16.05
CA LEU A 88 -3.41 3.73 -17.14
C LEU A 88 -3.62 2.43 -17.93
N PHE A 89 -3.83 1.31 -17.23
CA PHE A 89 -4.08 0.02 -17.87
C PHE A 89 -5.37 0.03 -18.71
N GLU A 90 -6.47 0.57 -18.18
CA GLU A 90 -7.74 0.73 -18.92
C GLU A 90 -7.57 1.64 -20.15
N ALA A 91 -6.79 2.73 -20.05
CA ALA A 91 -6.49 3.61 -21.18
C ALA A 91 -5.69 2.89 -22.28
N ILE A 92 -4.66 2.10 -21.91
CA ILE A 92 -3.86 1.31 -22.86
C ILE A 92 -4.70 0.22 -23.54
N LEU A 93 -5.57 -0.46 -22.80
CA LEU A 93 -6.45 -1.49 -23.37
C LEU A 93 -7.47 -0.91 -24.34
N SER A 94 -8.06 0.23 -23.99
CA SER A 94 -9.03 0.93 -24.85
C SER A 94 -8.39 1.32 -26.19
N ARG A 95 -7.11 1.75 -26.18
CA ARG A 95 -6.33 2.01 -27.41
C ARG A 95 -6.17 0.77 -28.30
N ARG A 96 -5.90 -0.41 -27.73
CA ARG A 96 -5.69 -1.64 -28.50
C ARG A 96 -6.94 -2.11 -29.25
N LYS A 97 -8.14 -1.84 -28.70
CA LYS A 97 -9.41 -2.13 -29.39
C LYS A 97 -9.67 -1.19 -30.57
N ILE A 98 -9.18 0.04 -30.48
CA ILE A 98 -9.40 1.12 -31.47
C ILE A 98 -8.39 1.07 -32.62
N LEU A 99 -7.21 0.43 -32.45
CA LEU A 99 -6.30 0.18 -33.57
C LEU A 99 -6.95 -0.63 -34.73
N PHE A 100 -8.10 -1.25 -34.48
CA PHE A 100 -8.92 -1.99 -35.45
C PHE A 100 -10.24 -1.28 -35.85
N ALA A 101 -10.54 -0.08 -35.33
CA ALA A 101 -11.77 0.66 -35.66
C ALA A 101 -11.56 2.19 -35.64
N VAL A 102 -11.91 2.86 -36.74
CA VAL A 102 -11.76 4.30 -36.98
C VAL A 102 -12.73 5.10 -36.09
N CYS A 103 -12.29 5.47 -34.89
CA CYS A 103 -12.95 6.45 -34.01
C CYS A 103 -11.89 7.22 -33.20
N PRO A 104 -12.16 8.49 -32.81
CA PRO A 104 -11.16 9.36 -32.21
C PRO A 104 -10.77 8.83 -30.82
N ALA A 105 -9.51 8.46 -30.67
CA ALA A 105 -8.96 7.83 -29.49
C ALA A 105 -9.08 8.72 -28.24
N PRO A 106 -9.20 8.17 -27.02
CA PRO A 106 -8.53 8.76 -25.88
C PRO A 106 -7.02 8.68 -26.20
N SER A 107 -6.52 9.80 -26.73
CA SER A 107 -5.22 9.95 -27.34
C SER A 107 -4.10 9.58 -26.38
N LEU A 108 -2.91 9.29 -26.92
CA LEU A 108 -1.64 9.12 -26.21
C LEU A 108 -1.47 10.06 -25.01
N LEU A 109 -2.06 11.26 -25.11
CA LEU A 109 -2.24 12.24 -24.04
C LEU A 109 -2.74 11.63 -22.72
N TRP A 110 -3.87 10.90 -22.71
CA TRP A 110 -4.44 10.36 -21.47
C TRP A 110 -3.55 9.28 -20.84
N CYS A 111 -2.90 8.45 -21.65
CA CYS A 111 -1.86 7.54 -21.16
C CYS A 111 -0.69 8.31 -20.53
N GLY A 112 -0.26 9.40 -21.17
CA GLY A 112 0.76 10.30 -20.65
C GLY A 112 0.34 10.93 -19.32
N VAL A 113 -0.89 11.42 -19.22
CA VAL A 113 -1.47 12.01 -18.01
C VAL A 113 -1.49 10.98 -16.88
N TYR A 114 -2.07 9.80 -17.08
CA TYR A 114 -2.12 8.79 -16.01
C TYR A 114 -0.73 8.28 -15.62
N CYS A 115 0.21 8.22 -16.57
CA CYS A 115 1.61 7.91 -16.28
C CYS A 115 2.27 8.99 -15.41
N ALA A 116 2.05 10.27 -15.74
CA ALA A 116 2.55 11.39 -14.94
C ALA A 116 1.96 11.39 -13.52
N LEU A 117 0.64 11.18 -13.39
CA LEU A 117 -0.02 11.08 -12.08
C LEU A 117 0.54 9.90 -11.27
N LEU A 118 0.78 8.75 -11.89
CA LEU A 118 1.42 7.60 -11.25
C LEU A 118 2.83 7.95 -10.73
N ILE A 119 3.65 8.58 -11.58
CA ILE A 119 5.02 8.98 -11.21
C ILE A 119 5.01 9.97 -10.04
N VAL A 120 4.14 10.97 -10.08
CA VAL A 120 4.01 11.97 -9.01
C VAL A 120 3.65 11.31 -7.68
N ASN A 121 2.68 10.39 -7.66
CA ASN A 121 2.32 9.68 -6.43
C ASN A 121 3.46 8.76 -5.94
N CYS A 122 4.17 8.08 -6.83
CA CYS A 122 5.34 7.27 -6.48
C CYS A 122 6.49 8.10 -5.90
N LEU A 123 6.77 9.28 -6.48
CA LEU A 123 7.80 10.20 -5.99
C LEU A 123 7.44 10.77 -4.61
N ALA A 124 6.20 11.19 -4.42
CA ALA A 124 5.74 11.64 -3.10
C ALA A 124 5.82 10.50 -2.07
N LEU A 125 5.46 9.26 -2.45
CA LEU A 125 5.59 8.09 -1.57
C LEU A 125 7.05 7.87 -1.18
N PHE A 126 7.99 7.97 -2.14
CA PHE A 126 9.42 7.86 -1.86
C PHE A 126 9.88 8.90 -0.83
N PHE A 127 9.50 10.18 -1.00
CA PHE A 127 9.86 11.24 -0.06
C PHE A 127 9.20 11.11 1.31
N THR A 128 8.10 10.36 1.46
CA THR A 128 7.53 10.09 2.79
C THR A 128 8.47 9.25 3.67
N GLY A 129 9.42 8.53 3.08
CA GLY A 129 10.37 7.67 3.80
C GLY A 129 9.71 6.63 4.70
N THR A 130 8.43 6.28 4.44
CA THR A 130 7.65 5.37 5.28
C THR A 130 7.91 3.93 4.85
N ARG A 131 8.80 3.23 5.57
CA ARG A 131 9.17 1.81 5.34
C ARG A 131 7.94 0.91 5.13
N GLY A 132 6.96 0.98 6.03
CA GLY A 132 5.75 0.15 5.96
C GLY A 132 4.92 0.40 4.70
N ALA A 133 4.88 1.64 4.20
CA ALA A 133 4.13 1.98 3.01
C ALA A 133 4.81 1.43 1.74
N ILE A 134 6.14 1.53 1.66
CA ILE A 134 6.94 0.98 0.56
C ILE A 134 6.88 -0.56 0.56
N LEU A 135 6.99 -1.19 1.72
CA LEU A 135 6.81 -2.64 1.85
C LEU A 135 5.38 -3.08 1.47
N GLY A 136 4.36 -2.32 1.85
CA GLY A 136 2.97 -2.57 1.45
C GLY A 136 2.77 -2.50 -0.06
N LEU A 137 3.35 -1.50 -0.72
CA LEU A 137 3.34 -1.38 -2.19
C LEU A 137 4.04 -2.59 -2.84
N LEU A 138 5.22 -2.98 -2.36
CA LEU A 138 5.95 -4.15 -2.86
C LEU A 138 5.14 -5.43 -2.70
N ALA A 139 4.57 -5.67 -1.52
CA ALA A 139 3.72 -6.82 -1.25
C ALA A 139 2.50 -6.85 -2.19
N GLY A 140 1.84 -5.70 -2.40
CA GLY A 140 0.73 -5.58 -3.34
C GLY A 140 1.11 -5.88 -4.79
N ILE A 141 2.29 -5.41 -5.24
CA ILE A 141 2.83 -5.74 -6.57
C ILE A 141 3.10 -7.24 -6.68
N ILE A 142 3.73 -7.86 -5.68
CA ILE A 142 4.02 -9.30 -5.68
C ILE A 142 2.71 -10.10 -5.78
N VAL A 143 1.72 -9.78 -4.93
CA VAL A 143 0.40 -10.45 -4.97
C VAL A 143 -0.25 -10.26 -6.33
N PHE A 144 -0.23 -9.05 -6.90
CA PHE A 144 -0.76 -8.80 -8.24
C PHE A 144 -0.08 -9.65 -9.32
N LEU A 145 1.26 -9.75 -9.29
CA LEU A 145 2.03 -10.56 -10.25
C LEU A 145 1.70 -12.06 -10.11
N LEU A 146 1.54 -12.55 -8.88
CA LEU A 146 1.14 -13.94 -8.60
C LEU A 146 -0.28 -14.23 -9.09
N LEU A 147 -1.23 -13.33 -8.82
CA LEU A 147 -2.61 -13.45 -9.32
C LEU A 147 -2.67 -13.39 -10.86
N TRP A 148 -1.85 -12.54 -11.47
CA TRP A 148 -1.75 -12.46 -12.93
C TRP A 148 -1.16 -13.74 -13.53
N ALA A 149 -0.11 -14.29 -12.92
CA ALA A 149 0.52 -15.54 -13.35
C ALA A 149 -0.46 -16.72 -13.22
N THR A 150 -1.16 -16.85 -12.08
CA THR A 150 -2.12 -17.94 -11.82
C THR A 150 -3.35 -17.86 -12.72
N LYS A 151 -3.92 -16.67 -12.95
CA LYS A 151 -5.02 -16.48 -13.91
C LYS A 151 -4.61 -16.90 -15.32
N ASN A 152 -3.44 -16.46 -15.79
CA ASN A 152 -2.93 -16.86 -17.10
C ASN A 152 -2.70 -18.38 -17.15
N PHE A 153 -2.12 -18.97 -16.10
CA PHE A 153 -1.91 -20.42 -16.00
C PHE A 153 -3.22 -21.22 -16.04
N TYR A 154 -4.25 -20.80 -15.31
CA TYR A 154 -5.58 -21.42 -15.33
C TYR A 154 -6.19 -21.40 -16.75
N PHE A 155 -6.10 -20.27 -17.46
CA PHE A 155 -6.58 -20.16 -18.84
C PHE A 155 -5.80 -21.06 -19.80
N LEU A 156 -4.50 -21.22 -19.61
CA LEU A 156 -3.66 -22.11 -20.41
C LEU A 156 -4.03 -23.57 -20.20
N TRP A 157 -4.16 -24.00 -18.95
CA TRP A 157 -4.54 -25.36 -18.58
C TRP A 157 -5.95 -25.75 -19.08
N LYS A 158 -6.92 -24.81 -19.03
CA LYS A 158 -8.27 -25.04 -19.55
C LYS A 158 -8.32 -25.05 -21.09
N SER A 159 -7.49 -24.25 -21.76
CA SER A 159 -7.40 -24.21 -23.22
C SER A 159 -6.80 -25.49 -23.81
N GLU A 160 -5.93 -26.18 -23.08
CA GLU A 160 -5.32 -27.44 -23.50
C GLU A 160 -6.32 -28.61 -23.48
N LYS A 161 -7.39 -28.53 -22.68
CA LYS A 161 -8.45 -29.54 -22.58
C LYS A 161 -9.59 -29.39 -23.58
N ASN A 162 -9.74 -28.23 -24.24
CA ASN A 162 -10.79 -27.98 -25.23
C ASN A 162 -10.17 -27.73 -26.63
N LEU A 163 -10.02 -28.80 -27.41
CA LEU A 163 -9.29 -28.86 -28.69
C LEU A 163 -9.95 -28.16 -29.90
N THR A 164 -11.07 -27.45 -29.76
CA THR A 164 -11.89 -27.02 -30.92
C THR A 164 -12.32 -25.56 -30.92
N SER A 165 -11.64 -24.67 -30.20
CA SER A 165 -11.84 -23.23 -30.40
C SER A 165 -10.51 -22.50 -30.27
N GLN A 166 -10.01 -21.98 -31.39
CA GLN A 166 -8.84 -21.10 -31.46
C GLN A 166 -8.88 -20.08 -30.31
N PRO A 167 -7.98 -20.14 -29.31
CA PRO A 167 -7.93 -19.08 -28.31
C PRO A 167 -7.49 -17.79 -29.03
N PRO A 168 -8.17 -16.65 -28.86
CA PRO A 168 -7.84 -15.40 -29.56
C PRO A 168 -6.52 -14.77 -29.08
N PHE A 169 -5.65 -15.54 -28.42
CA PHE A 169 -4.38 -15.07 -27.94
C PHE A 169 -3.38 -16.22 -27.83
N LYS A 170 -2.33 -16.20 -28.66
CA LYS A 170 -1.08 -16.97 -28.49
C LYS A 170 -0.33 -16.54 -27.21
N ARG A 171 -0.98 -16.66 -26.04
CA ARG A 171 -0.51 -16.26 -24.70
C ARG A 171 0.08 -17.44 -23.90
N GLY A 172 0.27 -18.58 -24.58
CA GLY A 172 0.78 -19.89 -24.14
C GLY A 172 1.84 -19.90 -23.06
N ALA A 173 2.92 -19.16 -23.29
CA ALA A 173 4.08 -19.12 -22.40
C ALA A 173 4.52 -17.69 -22.04
N ARG A 174 4.13 -16.68 -22.83
CA ARG A 174 4.48 -15.27 -22.57
C ARG A 174 3.70 -14.70 -21.37
N GLY A 175 2.52 -15.23 -21.05
CA GLY A 175 1.70 -14.75 -19.94
C GLY A 175 2.25 -15.06 -18.54
N VAL A 176 3.11 -16.09 -18.41
CA VAL A 176 3.75 -16.47 -17.14
C VAL A 176 5.21 -15.99 -17.08
N LYS A 177 5.89 -15.91 -18.23
CA LYS A 177 7.29 -15.43 -18.30
C LYS A 177 7.44 -13.95 -17.91
N ILE A 178 6.52 -13.08 -18.33
CA ILE A 178 6.59 -11.64 -18.01
C ILE A 178 6.49 -11.36 -16.50
N PRO A 179 5.48 -11.87 -15.75
CA PRO A 179 5.43 -11.63 -14.31
C PRO A 179 6.64 -12.21 -13.56
N ALA A 180 7.13 -13.39 -13.99
CA ALA A 180 8.32 -14.00 -13.39
C ALA A 180 9.58 -13.14 -13.60
N ILE A 181 9.77 -12.58 -14.80
CA ILE A 181 10.89 -11.67 -15.09
C ILE A 181 10.78 -10.41 -14.23
N ILE A 182 9.61 -9.78 -14.16
CA ILE A 182 9.40 -8.57 -13.34
C ILE A 182 9.71 -8.86 -11.86
N LEU A 183 9.21 -9.98 -11.34
CA LEU A 183 9.46 -10.39 -9.95
C LEU A 183 10.96 -10.63 -9.70
N LEU A 184 11.64 -11.32 -10.61
CA LEU A 184 13.08 -11.55 -10.54
C LEU A 184 13.84 -10.21 -10.56
N THR A 185 13.47 -9.28 -11.44
CA THR A 185 14.08 -7.94 -11.50
C THR A 185 13.90 -7.18 -10.18
N ILE A 186 12.71 -7.23 -9.57
CA ILE A 186 12.46 -6.59 -8.27
C ILE A 186 13.34 -7.22 -7.18
N ILE A 187 13.40 -8.55 -7.11
CA ILE A 187 14.21 -9.27 -6.11
C ILE A 187 15.70 -8.93 -6.28
N VAL A 188 16.21 -8.98 -7.51
CA VAL A 188 17.61 -8.66 -7.81
C VAL A 188 17.90 -7.20 -7.45
N PHE A 189 17.02 -6.26 -7.80
CA PHE A 189 17.20 -4.85 -7.49
C PHE A 189 17.23 -4.58 -5.98
N ILE A 190 16.30 -5.17 -5.22
CA ILE A 190 16.28 -5.05 -3.75
C ILE A 190 17.54 -5.68 -3.14
N GLY A 191 17.95 -6.85 -3.62
CA GLY A 191 19.16 -7.53 -3.17
C GLY A 191 20.42 -6.68 -3.40
N LEU A 192 20.56 -6.09 -4.59
CA LEU A 192 21.67 -5.19 -4.91
C LEU A 192 21.68 -3.93 -4.03
N LEU A 193 20.51 -3.32 -3.78
CA LEU A 193 20.41 -2.17 -2.88
C LEU A 193 20.81 -2.53 -1.44
N PHE A 194 20.43 -3.71 -0.96
CA PHE A 194 20.83 -4.19 0.37
C PHE A 194 22.32 -4.48 0.48
N LEU A 195 22.93 -5.05 -0.56
CA LEU A 195 24.38 -5.26 -0.61
C LEU A 195 25.14 -3.93 -0.66
N ALA A 196 24.57 -2.93 -1.35
CA ALA A 196 25.12 -1.58 -1.44
C ALA A 196 24.79 -0.69 -0.22
N ARG A 197 24.20 -1.22 0.86
CA ARG A 197 23.75 -0.41 2.01
C ARG A 197 24.85 0.41 2.67
N ASP A 198 26.08 -0.08 2.61
CA ASP A 198 27.24 0.56 3.21
C ASP A 198 27.93 1.59 2.30
N SER A 199 27.50 1.65 1.03
CA SER A 199 28.03 2.61 0.04
C SER A 199 27.62 4.05 0.36
N ALA A 200 28.45 5.00 -0.08
CA ALA A 200 28.16 6.42 0.02
C ALA A 200 26.84 6.81 -0.67
N PHE A 201 26.47 6.11 -1.76
CA PHE A 201 25.21 6.34 -2.47
C PHE A 201 23.98 6.11 -1.58
N VAL A 202 23.97 5.03 -0.81
CA VAL A 202 22.85 4.70 0.08
C VAL A 202 22.90 5.54 1.36
N LYS A 203 24.09 5.72 1.96
CA LYS A 203 24.26 6.50 3.20
C LYS A 203 23.95 7.99 3.03
N ASN A 204 24.24 8.57 1.87
CA ASN A 204 23.99 10.00 1.61
C ASN A 204 22.50 10.31 1.32
N ASN A 205 21.68 9.29 1.07
CA ASN A 205 20.25 9.48 0.83
C ASN A 205 19.45 9.00 2.05
N SER A 206 18.82 9.94 2.76
CA SER A 206 18.05 9.68 3.99
C SER A 206 16.90 8.68 3.79
N VAL A 207 16.32 8.61 2.58
CA VAL A 207 15.27 7.64 2.25
C VAL A 207 15.87 6.25 2.03
N LEU A 208 16.91 6.13 1.20
CA LEU A 208 17.54 4.84 0.89
C LEU A 208 18.18 4.22 2.13
N SER A 209 18.92 5.00 2.91
CA SER A 209 19.53 4.56 4.18
C SER A 209 18.47 3.95 5.10
N ARG A 210 17.32 4.59 5.25
CA ARG A 210 16.21 4.07 6.07
C ARG A 210 15.59 2.79 5.51
N LEU A 211 15.54 2.65 4.18
CA LEU A 211 15.04 1.45 3.52
C LEU A 211 16.02 0.27 3.60
N THR A 212 17.31 0.51 3.82
CA THR A 212 18.32 -0.55 3.95
C THR A 212 18.72 -0.82 5.40
N ALA A 213 18.42 0.08 6.33
CA ALA A 213 18.69 -0.05 7.76
C ALA A 213 17.67 -0.95 8.49
N PHE A 214 17.18 -2.02 7.86
CA PHE A 214 16.33 -2.98 8.54
C PHE A 214 17.15 -3.79 9.55
N SER A 215 16.99 -3.50 10.84
CA SER A 215 17.53 -4.31 11.91
C SER A 215 16.44 -4.80 12.85
N LEU A 216 16.50 -6.07 13.24
CA LEU A 216 15.72 -6.62 14.35
C LEU A 216 16.15 -6.03 15.70
N SER A 217 17.31 -5.38 15.75
CA SER A 217 17.81 -4.65 16.92
C SER A 217 17.40 -3.17 16.95
N ASP A 218 16.62 -2.68 15.99
CA ASP A 218 16.08 -1.31 16.03
C ASP A 218 15.20 -1.16 17.27
N THR A 219 15.38 -0.09 18.04
CA THR A 219 14.60 0.23 19.25
C THR A 219 13.09 0.17 18.98
N THR A 220 12.63 0.72 17.85
CA THR A 220 11.21 0.67 17.46
C THR A 220 10.70 -0.75 17.21
N THR A 221 11.54 -1.65 16.71
CA THR A 221 11.17 -3.06 16.47
C THR A 221 11.16 -3.83 17.79
N GLN A 222 12.16 -3.63 18.63
CA GLN A 222 12.23 -4.24 19.96
C GLN A 222 11.06 -3.82 20.84
N ASN A 223 10.71 -2.53 20.86
CA ASN A 223 9.56 -2.03 21.62
C ASN A 223 8.26 -2.71 21.18
N ARG A 224 8.06 -2.90 19.87
CA ARG A 224 6.89 -3.62 19.34
C ARG A 224 6.88 -5.08 19.72
N LEU A 225 8.02 -5.77 19.70
CA LEU A 225 8.11 -7.17 20.09
C LEU A 225 7.79 -7.36 21.58
N LEU A 226 8.27 -6.46 22.44
CA LEU A 226 7.94 -6.46 23.88
C LEU A 226 6.45 -6.19 24.09
N LEU A 227 5.90 -5.18 23.42
CA LEU A 227 4.47 -4.86 23.47
C LEU A 227 3.61 -6.04 23.00
N TRP A 228 4.02 -6.73 21.93
CA TRP A 228 3.33 -7.92 21.44
C TRP A 228 3.40 -9.09 22.42
N GLY A 229 4.49 -9.21 23.19
CA GLY A 229 4.60 -10.15 24.30
C GLY A 229 3.53 -9.91 25.38
N GLY A 230 3.39 -8.66 25.83
CA GLY A 230 2.35 -8.27 26.79
C GLY A 230 0.93 -8.42 26.21
N ALA A 231 0.72 -8.00 24.97
CA ALA A 231 -0.57 -8.16 24.28
C ALA A 231 -0.96 -9.64 24.10
N TRP A 232 0.00 -10.52 23.84
CA TRP A 232 -0.22 -11.96 23.75
C TRP A 232 -0.66 -12.54 25.10
N GLN A 233 -0.02 -12.15 26.20
CA GLN A 233 -0.44 -12.56 27.55
C GLN A 233 -1.84 -12.06 27.89
N ALA A 234 -2.13 -10.79 27.56
CA ALA A 234 -3.45 -10.21 27.73
C ALA A 234 -4.53 -10.96 26.93
N TRP A 235 -4.22 -11.36 25.70
CA TRP A 235 -5.12 -12.16 24.87
C TRP A 235 -5.34 -13.56 25.47
N GLN A 236 -4.29 -14.22 25.98
CA GLN A 236 -4.41 -15.54 26.61
C GLN A 236 -5.27 -15.56 27.87
N GLU A 237 -5.37 -14.44 28.61
CA GLU A 237 -6.25 -14.35 29.78
C GLU A 237 -7.74 -14.44 29.41
N LYS A 238 -8.13 -13.87 28.26
CA LYS A 238 -9.50 -13.85 27.77
C LYS A 238 -9.56 -14.19 26.27
N PRO A 239 -9.28 -15.43 25.86
CA PRO A 239 -9.08 -15.77 24.45
C PRO A 239 -10.35 -15.68 23.60
N ILE A 240 -11.52 -15.84 24.24
CA ILE A 240 -12.84 -15.87 23.58
C ILE A 240 -13.52 -14.51 23.71
N LEU A 241 -13.75 -14.08 24.95
CA LEU A 241 -14.51 -12.86 25.28
C LEU A 241 -13.65 -11.62 25.42
N GLY A 242 -12.32 -11.71 25.20
CA GLY A 242 -11.35 -10.62 25.22
C GLY A 242 -11.56 -9.58 26.30
N TRP A 243 -11.03 -8.38 26.07
CA TRP A 243 -11.11 -7.26 26.99
C TRP A 243 -12.17 -6.24 26.61
N GLY A 244 -12.91 -6.49 25.54
CA GLY A 244 -13.87 -5.55 24.96
C GLY A 244 -13.22 -4.56 23.98
N PRO A 245 -14.02 -3.97 23.08
CA PRO A 245 -13.52 -3.05 22.07
C PRO A 245 -12.89 -1.81 22.70
N GLU A 246 -11.79 -1.34 22.11
CA GLU A 246 -11.03 -0.16 22.55
C GLU A 246 -10.36 -0.27 23.94
N ASN A 247 -10.38 -1.44 24.59
CA ASN A 247 -9.73 -1.67 25.88
C ASN A 247 -8.31 -2.25 25.76
N PHE A 248 -7.62 -2.00 24.63
CA PHE A 248 -6.25 -2.49 24.44
C PHE A 248 -5.30 -1.95 25.52
N GLU A 249 -5.41 -0.66 25.83
CA GLU A 249 -4.58 -0.01 26.85
C GLU A 249 -4.70 -0.70 28.21
N ILE A 250 -5.93 -0.96 28.65
CA ILE A 250 -6.21 -1.63 29.94
C ILE A 250 -5.58 -3.02 29.97
N ALA A 251 -5.74 -3.77 28.88
CA ALA A 251 -5.30 -5.15 28.78
C ALA A 251 -3.77 -5.28 28.65
N ALA A 252 -3.16 -4.50 27.76
CA ALA A 252 -1.72 -4.55 27.49
C ALA A 252 -0.90 -3.95 28.64
N ASN A 253 -1.38 -2.87 29.27
CA ASN A 253 -0.66 -2.25 30.39
C ASN A 253 -0.65 -3.14 31.64
N LYS A 254 -1.58 -4.09 31.79
CA LYS A 254 -1.53 -5.12 32.86
C LYS A 254 -0.25 -5.97 32.78
N TYR A 255 0.26 -6.17 31.57
CA TYR A 255 1.47 -6.94 31.29
C TYR A 255 2.60 -6.03 30.77
N PHE A 256 2.62 -4.77 31.20
CA PHE A 256 3.59 -3.78 30.75
C PHE A 256 5.01 -4.20 31.14
N ASP A 257 5.90 -4.24 30.14
CA ASP A 257 7.32 -4.51 30.36
C ASP A 257 8.04 -3.21 30.75
N SER A 258 8.71 -3.19 31.90
CA SER A 258 9.39 -1.99 32.40
C SER A 258 10.47 -1.43 31.45
N ARG A 259 10.98 -2.25 30.51
CA ARG A 259 11.92 -1.81 29.47
C ARG A 259 11.29 -0.83 28.47
N LEU A 260 9.95 -0.77 28.39
CA LEU A 260 9.23 0.16 27.54
C LEU A 260 9.06 1.55 28.17
N ALA A 261 9.16 1.65 29.50
CA ALA A 261 8.94 2.89 30.25
C ALA A 261 9.75 4.12 29.77
N PRO A 262 11.02 3.98 29.31
CA PRO A 262 11.77 5.12 28.79
C PRO A 262 11.25 5.69 27.46
N TYR A 263 10.38 4.96 26.74
CA TYR A 263 9.89 5.33 25.42
C TYR A 263 8.43 5.78 25.46
N GLU A 264 7.58 5.01 26.12
CA GLU A 264 6.15 5.30 26.22
C GLU A 264 5.59 4.64 27.48
N ALA A 265 4.88 5.41 28.31
CA ALA A 265 4.39 4.94 29.60
C ALA A 265 3.10 4.11 29.49
N TRP A 266 2.35 4.27 28.40
CA TRP A 266 1.09 3.58 28.12
C TRP A 266 0.97 3.35 26.63
N TYR A 267 0.54 2.16 26.23
CA TYR A 267 0.29 1.86 24.82
C TYR A 267 -1.19 1.73 24.56
N ASP A 268 -1.70 2.53 23.61
CA ASP A 268 -3.10 2.51 23.21
C ASP A 268 -3.37 1.42 22.15
N ARG A 269 -2.33 0.95 21.44
CA ARG A 269 -2.41 0.02 20.29
C ARG A 269 -1.18 -0.88 20.20
N ALA A 270 -1.36 -2.12 19.72
CA ALA A 270 -0.27 -3.04 19.38
C ALA A 270 0.49 -2.63 18.11
N HIS A 271 -0.08 -1.73 17.29
CA HIS A 271 0.36 -1.47 15.92
C HIS A 271 0.43 -2.75 15.06
N ASN A 272 -0.42 -3.71 15.38
CA ASN A 272 -0.56 -4.98 14.68
C ASN A 272 -2.01 -5.43 14.84
N PHE A 273 -2.70 -5.58 13.70
CA PHE A 273 -4.13 -5.90 13.71
C PHE A 273 -4.43 -7.20 14.47
N ILE A 274 -3.53 -8.20 14.42
CA ILE A 274 -3.75 -9.50 15.07
C ILE A 274 -3.82 -9.32 16.59
N PHE A 275 -2.85 -8.59 17.16
CA PHE A 275 -2.80 -8.35 18.60
C PHE A 275 -3.85 -7.35 19.06
N ASP A 276 -4.09 -6.28 18.27
CA ASP A 276 -5.15 -5.30 18.56
C ASP A 276 -6.51 -6.01 18.66
N TYR A 277 -6.91 -6.78 17.64
CA TYR A 277 -8.20 -7.47 17.64
C TYR A 277 -8.25 -8.71 18.51
N GLY A 278 -7.13 -9.42 18.68
CA GLY A 278 -7.04 -10.57 19.58
C GLY A 278 -7.38 -10.17 21.01
N VAL A 279 -6.80 -9.07 21.48
CA VAL A 279 -7.05 -8.52 22.82
C VAL A 279 -8.48 -7.98 22.96
N TRP A 280 -9.03 -7.33 21.94
CA TRP A 280 -10.36 -6.70 22.01
C TRP A 280 -11.54 -7.65 22.15
N ARG A 281 -11.41 -8.91 21.75
CA ARG A 281 -12.56 -9.76 21.36
C ARG A 281 -13.72 -9.74 22.33
N ALA A 282 -14.95 -9.91 21.84
CA ALA A 282 -16.05 -10.60 22.55
C ALA A 282 -17.05 -11.22 21.55
N ILE A 283 -16.55 -11.71 20.41
CA ILE A 283 -17.19 -11.92 19.09
C ILE A 283 -16.86 -10.77 18.13
#